data_AF-A0A645J0J0-F1
#
_entry.id   AF-A0A645J0J0-F1
#
_cell.length_a   1.000
_cell.length_b   1.000
_cell.length_c   1.000
_cell.angle_alpha   90.00
_cell.angle_beta   90.00
_cell.angle_gamma   90.00
#
_symmetry.space_group_name_H-M   'P 1'
#
loop_
_entity.id
_entity.type
_entity.pdbx_description
1 polymer ?
#
loop_
_entity_poly.entity_id
_entity_poly.type
_entity_poly.pdbx_seq_one_letter_code
_entity_poly.pdbx_strand_id
1 'polypeptide(L)'
;MRENVVALTVVTAEGKIVRTAGRARKSSAGYDLTRLFVGSEGTLGVITEVTVRLYPQPEAISIGIKDFPERPNFLNIRSIIKATRAI
;
A
#
# COMPACT_ATOMS: atom_id res chain seq x y z
N MET A 1 0.02 2.39 -2.35
CA MET A 1 0.94 2.90 -1.30
C MET A 1 0.21 3.35 -0.04
N ARG A 2 -0.87 4.13 -0.12
CA ARG A 2 -1.66 4.62 1.03
C ARG A 2 -2.00 3.58 2.10
N GLU A 3 -2.41 2.37 1.70
CA GLU A 3 -2.76 1.31 2.65
C GLU A 3 -1.54 0.63 3.32
N ASN A 4 -0.34 0.81 2.75
CA ASN A 4 0.90 0.22 3.27
C ASN A 4 1.64 1.16 4.22
N VAL A 5 1.41 2.47 4.13
CA VAL A 5 2.04 3.46 5.02
C VAL A 5 1.31 3.48 6.36
N VAL A 6 2.05 3.28 7.44
CA VAL A 6 1.52 3.22 8.80
C VAL A 6 1.75 4.55 9.54
N ALA A 7 2.94 5.13 9.39
CA ALA A 7 3.34 6.37 10.05
C ALA A 7 4.35 7.14 9.20
N LEU A 8 4.39 8.46 9.38
CA LEU A 8 5.34 9.36 8.74
C LEU A 8 5.96 10.31 9.77
N THR A 9 7.24 10.63 9.56
CA THR A 9 7.87 11.83 10.10
C THR A 9 8.03 12.83 8.96
N VAL A 10 7.50 14.03 9.13
CA VAL A 10 7.48 15.09 8.10
C VAL A 10 8.04 16.37 8.68
N VAL A 11 8.85 17.09 7.90
CA VAL A 11 9.27 18.45 8.20
C VAL A 11 8.44 19.42 7.36
N THR A 12 7.67 20.30 8.01
CA THR A 12 6.83 21.29 7.31
C THR A 12 7.67 22.46 6.78
N ALA A 13 7.06 23.34 5.97
CA ALA A 13 7.72 24.52 5.44
C ALA A 13 8.24 25.48 6.54
N GLU A 14 7.57 25.49 7.70
CA GLU A 14 7.99 26.24 8.89
C GLU A 14 9.11 25.53 9.69
N GLY A 15 9.63 24.41 9.21
CA GLY A 15 10.66 23.62 9.87
C GLY A 15 10.16 22.77 11.05
N LYS A 16 8.84 22.63 11.23
CA LYS A 16 8.28 21.83 12.33
C LYS A 16 8.32 20.34 11.99
N ILE A 17 8.68 19.51 12.97
CA ILE A 17 8.63 18.06 12.85
C ILE A 17 7.25 17.56 13.27
N VAL A 18 6.55 16.91 12.36
CA VAL A 18 5.24 16.29 12.58
C VAL A 18 5.38 14.76 12.52
N ARG A 19 4.88 14.07 13.56
CA ARG A 19 4.79 12.61 13.60
C ARG A 19 3.33 12.19 13.55
N THR A 20 2.93 11.49 12.49
CA THR A 20 1.51 11.34 12.15
C THR A 20 0.78 10.25 12.94
N ALA A 21 1.43 9.11 13.21
CA ALA A 21 0.82 7.99 13.92
C ALA A 21 1.71 7.53 15.09
N GLY A 22 1.05 7.16 16.19
CA GLY A 22 1.70 6.63 17.40
C GLY A 22 1.81 5.10 17.42
N ARG A 23 2.19 4.54 18.57
CA ARG A 23 2.36 3.08 18.76
C ARG A 23 1.07 2.26 18.60
N ALA A 24 -0.10 2.87 18.83
CA ALA A 24 -1.37 2.15 18.83
C ALA A 24 -1.75 1.71 17.41
N ARG A 25 -2.03 0.41 17.23
CA ARG A 25 -2.41 -0.17 15.92
C ARG A 25 -3.74 0.38 15.38
N LYS A 26 -4.65 0.77 16.27
CA LYS A 26 -5.93 1.41 15.96
C LYS A 26 -6.05 2.64 16.85
N SER A 27 -6.42 3.76 16.25
CA SER A 27 -6.70 5.00 16.95
C SER A 27 -7.80 5.73 16.20
N SER A 28 -8.71 6.35 16.94
CA SER A 28 -9.70 7.30 16.45
C SER A 28 -9.43 8.71 16.98
N ALA A 29 -8.26 8.93 17.57
CA ALA A 29 -7.89 10.22 18.13
C ALA A 29 -7.44 11.17 17.00
N GLY A 30 -8.25 12.18 16.73
CA GLY A 30 -7.94 13.24 15.78
C GLY A 30 -8.01 12.81 14.30
N TYR A 31 -7.44 13.64 13.43
CA TYR A 31 -7.42 13.42 11.99
C TYR A 31 -6.31 12.44 11.58
N ASP A 32 -6.56 11.70 10.50
CA ASP A 32 -5.57 10.82 9.88
C ASP A 32 -4.56 11.64 9.06
N LEU A 33 -3.61 12.27 9.76
CA LEU A 33 -2.56 13.09 9.14
C LEU A 33 -1.65 12.25 8.24
N THR A 34 -1.48 10.95 8.51
CA THR A 34 -0.72 10.05 7.63
C THR A 34 -1.32 10.07 6.23
N ARG A 35 -2.65 9.94 6.13
CA ARG A 35 -3.35 9.97 4.84
C ARG A 35 -3.39 11.35 4.19
N LEU A 36 -3.25 12.43 4.95
CA LEU A 36 -3.13 13.78 4.41
C LEU A 36 -1.81 13.96 3.65
N PHE A 37 -0.70 13.48 4.21
CA PHE A 37 0.63 13.62 3.58
C PHE A 37 0.87 12.62 2.45
N VAL A 38 0.28 11.42 2.49
CA VAL A 38 0.41 10.44 1.39
C VAL A 38 -0.31 10.94 0.15
N GLY A 39 0.46 11.20 -0.92
CA GLY A 39 -0.06 11.78 -2.17
C GLY A 39 -0.02 13.30 -2.21
N SER A 40 0.57 13.96 -1.20
CA SER A 40 0.77 15.42 -1.20
C SER A 40 1.89 15.90 -2.13
N GLU A 41 2.68 14.97 -2.69
CA GLU A 41 3.78 15.27 -3.63
C GLU A 41 4.79 16.31 -3.09
N GLY A 42 4.95 16.37 -1.77
CA GLY A 42 5.89 17.29 -1.11
C GLY A 42 5.35 18.70 -0.87
N THR A 43 4.12 19.00 -1.30
CA THR A 43 3.53 20.35 -1.17
C THR A 43 3.21 20.74 0.28
N LEU A 44 2.97 19.75 1.15
CA LEU A 44 2.66 19.97 2.57
C LEU A 44 3.88 19.87 3.49
N GLY A 45 5.04 19.46 2.95
CA GLY A 45 6.27 19.22 3.71
C GLY A 45 7.09 18.07 3.15
N VAL A 46 8.31 17.93 3.67
CA VAL A 46 9.26 16.90 3.25
C VAL A 46 9.17 15.70 4.20
N ILE A 47 8.90 14.53 3.65
CA ILE A 47 8.87 13.27 4.40
C ILE A 47 10.32 12.83 4.68
N THR A 48 10.67 12.65 5.94
CA THR A 48 12.04 12.26 6.36
C THR A 48 12.11 10.83 6.88
N GLU A 49 11.01 10.27 7.39
CA GLU A 49 10.93 8.86 7.79
C GLU A 49 9.58 8.27 7.39
N VAL A 50 9.59 6.99 7.00
CA VAL A 50 8.38 6.25 6.62
C VAL A 50 8.37 4.90 7.32
N THR A 51 7.28 4.62 8.04
CA THR A 51 7.00 3.28 8.58
C THR A 51 5.99 2.58 7.68
N VAL A 52 6.37 1.42 7.13
CA VAL A 52 5.52 0.62 6.24
C VAL A 52 5.12 -0.71 6.86
N ARG A 53 3.98 -1.22 6.42
CA ARG A 53 3.54 -2.58 6.71
C ARG A 53 4.35 -3.56 5.88
N LEU A 54 4.97 -4.52 6.56
CA LEU A 54 5.62 -5.66 5.94
C LEU A 54 4.63 -6.81 5.79
N TYR A 55 4.84 -7.61 4.76
CA TYR A 55 4.14 -8.85 4.52
C TYR A 55 5.16 -10.00 4.61
N PRO A 56 4.76 -11.18 5.11
CA PRO A 56 5.65 -12.33 5.13
C PRO A 56 6.08 -12.69 3.71
N GLN A 57 7.32 -13.18 3.59
CA GLN A 57 7.82 -13.72 2.33
C GLN A 57 7.05 -15.01 2.00
N PRO A 58 6.46 -15.13 0.79
CA PRO A 58 5.79 -16.37 0.41
C PRO A 58 6.78 -17.54 0.32
N GLU A 59 6.37 -18.72 0.77
CA GLU A 59 7.18 -19.94 0.75
C GLU A 59 7.40 -20.47 -0.69
N ALA A 60 6.42 -20.25 -1.56
CA ALA A 60 6.47 -20.60 -2.97
C ALA A 60 5.80 -19.52 -3.81
N ILE A 61 6.34 -19.27 -5.01
CA ILE A 61 5.76 -18.40 -6.02
C ILE A 61 5.62 -19.23 -7.29
N SER A 62 4.40 -19.38 -7.78
CA SER A 62 4.11 -20.04 -9.06
C SER A 62 3.57 -19.03 -10.06
N ILE A 63 3.94 -19.19 -11.33
CA ILE A 63 3.45 -18.37 -12.43
C ILE A 63 2.80 -19.28 -13.48
N GLY A 64 1.62 -18.89 -13.95
CA GLY A 64 0.90 -19.58 -15.01
C GLY A 64 0.71 -18.65 -16.20
N ILE A 65 1.11 -19.11 -17.38
CA ILE A 65 0.89 -18.40 -18.65
C ILE A 65 -0.15 -19.19 -19.44
N LYS A 66 -1.16 -18.49 -19.97
CA LYS A 66 -2.19 -19.09 -20.82
C LYS A 66 -2.39 -18.21 -22.04
N ASP A 67 -2.15 -18.80 -23.20
CA ASP A 67 -2.45 -18.15 -24.46
C ASP A 67 -3.95 -18.22 -24.75
N PHE A 68 -4.46 -17.13 -25.33
CA PHE A 68 -5.83 -17.03 -25.80
C PHE A 68 -5.81 -16.83 -27.32
N PRO A 69 -6.41 -17.75 -28.10
CA PRO A 69 -6.43 -17.64 -29.56
C PRO A 69 -7.31 -16.47 -30.06
N GLU A 70 -8.16 -15.92 -29.18
CA GLU A 70 -9.07 -14.82 -29.47
C GLU A 70 -9.23 -13.92 -28.23
N ARG A 71 -9.77 -12.71 -28.41
CA ARG A 71 -9.83 -11.69 -27.34
C ARG A 71 -10.47 -12.28 -26.07
N PRO A 72 -9.74 -12.38 -24.95
CA PRO A 72 -10.27 -12.99 -23.75
C PRO A 72 -11.36 -12.11 -23.14
N ASN A 73 -12.45 -12.74 -22.69
CA ASN A 73 -13.50 -12.07 -21.92
C ASN A 73 -13.32 -12.29 -20.40
N PHE A 74 -14.13 -11.61 -19.58
CA PHE A 74 -14.04 -11.69 -18.11
C PHE A 74 -14.24 -13.11 -17.54
N LEU A 75 -15.04 -13.97 -18.18
CA LEU A 75 -15.21 -15.36 -17.75
C LEU A 75 -13.94 -16.17 -18.01
N ASN A 76 -13.31 -15.99 -19.18
CA ASN A 76 -12.05 -16.64 -19.53
C ASN A 76 -10.92 -16.29 -18.55
N ILE A 77 -10.86 -15.03 -18.08
CA ILE A 77 -9.83 -14.58 -17.11
C ILE A 77 -10.10 -15.15 -15.71
N ARG A 78 -11.37 -15.17 -15.27
CA ARG A 78 -11.74 -15.76 -13.97
C ARG A 78 -11.44 -17.26 -13.88
N SER A 79 -11.50 -17.99 -14.99
CA SER A 79 -11.17 -19.43 -15.00
C SER A 79 -9.69 -19.67 -14.70
N ILE A 80 -8.78 -18.79 -15.16
CA ILE A 80 -7.35 -18.88 -14.85
C ILE A 80 -7.14 -18.72 -13.34
N ILE A 81 -7.68 -17.66 -12.75
CA ILE A 81 -7.48 -17.34 -11.32
C ILE A 81 -8.01 -18.45 -10.41
N LYS A 82 -9.11 -19.12 -10.80
CA LYS A 82 -9.63 -20.29 -10.07
C LYS A 82 -8.72 -21.51 -10.18
N ALA A 83 -8.16 -21.78 -11.36
CA ALA A 83 -7.29 -22.94 -11.57
C ALA A 83 -5.95 -22.81 -10.83
N THR A 84 -5.38 -21.60 -10.75
CA THR A 84 -4.13 -21.33 -10.02
C THR A 84 -4.28 -21.48 -8.50
N ARG A 85 -5.50 -21.42 -7.97
CA ARG A 85 -5.78 -21.57 -6.53
C ARG A 85 -5.94 -23.03 -6.08
N ALA A 86 -5.84 -23.99 -7.00
CA ALA A 86 -5.95 -25.43 -6.75
C ALA A 86 -4.59 -26.15 -6.75
N ILE A 87 -3.50 -25.40 -6.89
CA ILE A 87 -2.10 -25.83 -6.80
C ILE A 87 -1.53 -25.19 -5.53
#